data_AF-A0A2A2W535-F1
#
_entry.id   AF-A0A2A2W535-F1
#
_cell.length_a   1.000
_cell.length_b   1.000
_cell.length_c   1.000
_cell.angle_alpha   90.00
_cell.angle_beta   90.00
_cell.angle_gamma   90.00
#
_symmetry.space_group_name_H-M   'P 1'
#
loop_
_entity.id
_entity.type
_entity.pdbx_description
1 polymer ?
#
loop_
_entity_poly.entity_id
_entity_poly.type
_entity_poly.pdbx_seq_one_letter_code
_entity_poly.pdbx_strand_id
1 'polypeptide(L)'
;MPVAGNAFRTAPDPGGRGFRRDASIAWSDPDNIYSVFFRVDRPAVLDLALRARAADAPGTLAVRAADQAFDTVIQSPDFSVCPAGRIEVPASGYVRVDLQGIKRGGNTYADISDLIVASDTDGLSLDYVKSNSGNMFYWGRRGPSVHLRYEVPRDQTLQYAYSELTVPEGQDPIGSYFMTNGFGEGYFGIQVNSPTERRVLFSVWSPFKTDNPRDIPKDQQIVMLAKGPGVHVGEFGNEGSGGQSYLVYPWKAGTTYRFLTEVRPDGKGNTVYSSWFGDKSQNTWRLIASFRRPQTDTHLTGFHGFLENFSPTHGHIGRRANYANVWVRDVNQQWHECTRARFSVDATGRGGHRLDFTGGADGDHFFLRNCGFFDETGHPGETFTRSSTADAQPNIDFDALPRS
;
A
#
# COMPACT_ATOMS: atom_id res chain seq x y z
N MET A 1 -4.43 15.51 18.56
CA MET A 1 -4.04 14.63 17.44
C MET A 1 -4.55 15.27 16.15
N PRO A 2 -3.67 15.59 15.19
CA PRO A 2 -4.08 16.31 13.99
C PRO A 2 -5.01 15.47 13.10
N VAL A 3 -6.17 16.01 12.74
CA VAL A 3 -7.10 15.31 11.84
C VAL A 3 -6.52 15.13 10.44
N ALA A 4 -5.66 16.04 9.98
CA ALA A 4 -5.05 15.96 8.65
C ALA A 4 -4.26 14.66 8.39
N GLY A 5 -3.67 14.06 9.43
CA GLY A 5 -2.92 12.81 9.33
C GLY A 5 -3.70 11.56 9.75
N ASN A 6 -4.82 11.73 10.45
CA ASN A 6 -5.48 10.62 11.16
C ASN A 6 -6.97 10.46 10.84
N ALA A 7 -7.57 11.41 10.11
CA ALA A 7 -8.97 11.37 9.70
C ALA A 7 -9.14 10.81 8.28
N PHE A 8 -10.27 10.13 8.06
CA PHE A 8 -10.72 9.65 6.76
C PHE A 8 -12.21 9.89 6.63
N ARG A 9 -12.68 10.23 5.43
CA ARG A 9 -14.11 10.17 5.14
C ARG A 9 -14.47 8.70 4.94
N THR A 10 -15.28 8.15 5.84
CA THR A 10 -15.66 6.72 5.88
C THR A 10 -17.08 6.46 5.41
N ALA A 11 -17.89 7.51 5.26
CA ALA A 11 -19.20 7.45 4.60
C ALA A 11 -19.46 8.74 3.78
N PRO A 12 -20.26 8.69 2.70
CA PRO A 12 -20.79 7.46 2.08
C PRO A 12 -19.70 6.65 1.37
N ASP A 13 -18.66 7.31 0.85
CA ASP A 13 -17.53 6.69 0.17
C ASP A 13 -16.20 7.33 0.59
N PRO A 14 -15.06 6.63 0.50
CA PRO A 14 -13.73 7.23 0.66
C PRO A 14 -13.54 8.48 -0.21
N GLY A 15 -12.90 9.51 0.33
CA GLY A 15 -12.68 10.75 -0.42
C GLY A 15 -11.84 11.80 0.30
N GLY A 16 -11.32 12.75 -0.48
CA GLY A 16 -10.50 13.87 0.01
C GLY A 16 -11.27 15.17 0.22
N ARG A 17 -12.57 15.22 -0.14
CA ARG A 17 -13.40 16.41 0.10
C ARG A 17 -13.43 16.71 1.60
N GLY A 18 -13.41 17.99 1.95
CA GLY A 18 -13.49 18.48 3.33
C GLY A 18 -12.14 18.70 4.02
N PHE A 19 -11.04 18.12 3.52
CA PHE A 19 -9.70 18.48 4.01
C PHE A 19 -9.28 19.86 3.49
N ARG A 20 -8.78 20.71 4.38
CA ARG A 20 -8.38 22.10 4.09
C ARG A 20 -6.87 22.29 4.12
N ARG A 21 -6.41 23.43 3.57
CA ARG A 21 -4.98 23.80 3.52
C ARG A 21 -4.39 24.08 4.90
N ASP A 22 -5.21 24.47 5.86
CA ASP A 22 -4.82 24.72 7.27
C ASP A 22 -4.80 23.44 8.12
N ALA A 23 -4.78 22.25 7.48
CA ALA A 23 -4.81 20.94 8.12
C ALA A 23 -6.07 20.61 8.93
N SER A 24 -7.13 21.42 8.81
CA SER A 24 -8.45 21.10 9.38
C SER A 24 -9.32 20.28 8.43
N ILE A 25 -10.39 19.68 8.97
CA ILE A 25 -11.51 19.15 8.19
C ILE A 25 -12.77 19.99 8.41
N ALA A 26 -13.58 20.12 7.36
CA ALA A 26 -14.89 20.75 7.43
C ALA A 26 -15.80 20.24 6.30
N TRP A 27 -17.09 20.06 6.59
CA TRP A 27 -18.05 19.59 5.61
C TRP A 27 -19.45 20.13 5.89
N SER A 28 -20.35 20.00 4.91
CA SER A 28 -21.75 20.45 4.99
C SER A 28 -22.76 19.37 4.66
N ASP A 29 -22.31 18.27 4.05
CA ASP A 29 -23.15 17.14 3.67
C ASP A 29 -23.49 16.27 4.89
N PRO A 30 -24.77 16.06 5.24
CA PRO A 30 -25.18 15.27 6.41
C PRO A 30 -24.78 13.79 6.33
N ASP A 31 -24.60 13.25 5.12
CA ASP A 31 -24.28 11.83 4.91
C ASP A 31 -22.78 11.55 5.12
N ASN A 32 -21.96 12.60 5.14
CA ASN A 32 -20.52 12.44 5.36
C ASN A 32 -20.22 12.13 6.83
N ILE A 33 -19.47 11.04 7.04
CA ILE A 33 -18.85 10.69 8.31
C ILE A 33 -17.33 10.77 8.15
N TYR A 34 -16.66 11.46 9.07
CA TYR A 34 -15.21 11.45 9.19
C TYR A 34 -14.79 10.65 10.42
N SER A 35 -13.96 9.64 10.22
CA SER A 35 -13.43 8.82 11.30
C SER A 35 -11.98 9.18 11.58
N VAL A 36 -11.66 9.45 12.84
CA VAL A 36 -10.29 9.65 13.34
C VAL A 36 -9.82 8.37 14.03
N PHE A 37 -8.59 7.93 13.74
CA PHE A 37 -8.03 6.70 14.28
C PHE A 37 -6.77 6.96 15.11
N PHE A 38 -6.62 6.23 16.22
CA PHE A 38 -5.39 6.11 17.01
C PHE A 38 -5.32 4.75 17.68
N ARG A 39 -4.15 4.33 18.12
CA ARG A 39 -3.96 3.10 18.89
C ARG A 39 -3.68 3.40 20.36
N VAL A 40 -4.25 2.60 21.26
CA VAL A 40 -3.86 2.50 22.67
C VAL A 40 -3.04 1.23 22.91
N ASP A 41 -2.04 1.29 23.78
CA ASP A 41 -1.16 0.15 24.09
C ASP A 41 -1.70 -0.79 25.19
N ARG A 42 -2.79 -0.41 25.86
CA ARG A 42 -3.38 -1.12 27.01
C ARG A 42 -4.87 -0.73 27.21
N PRO A 43 -5.62 -1.45 28.07
CA PRO A 43 -6.95 -1.01 28.49
C PRO A 43 -6.89 0.39 29.13
N ALA A 44 -7.82 1.28 28.78
CA ALA A 44 -7.80 2.66 29.22
C ALA A 44 -9.20 3.30 29.29
N VAL A 45 -9.35 4.29 30.16
CA VAL A 45 -10.49 5.20 30.18
C VAL A 45 -10.06 6.52 29.54
N LEU A 46 -10.78 6.98 28.51
CA LEU A 46 -10.37 8.12 27.69
C LEU A 46 -11.42 9.23 27.72
N ASP A 47 -11.00 10.46 28.03
CA ASP A 47 -11.79 11.66 27.83
C ASP A 47 -11.50 12.24 26.43
N LEU A 48 -12.55 12.35 25.62
CA LEU A 48 -12.51 12.85 24.25
C LEU A 48 -12.97 14.29 24.18
N ALA A 49 -12.25 15.10 23.40
CA ALA A 49 -12.65 16.45 23.04
C ALA A 49 -12.22 16.78 21.61
N LEU A 50 -12.86 17.79 21.00
CA LEU A 50 -12.49 18.30 19.68
C LEU A 50 -11.86 19.67 19.82
N ARG A 51 -10.77 19.94 19.10
CA ARG A 51 -10.35 21.33 18.85
C ARG A 51 -11.07 21.80 17.59
N ALA A 52 -12.09 22.63 17.77
CA ALA A 52 -13.00 23.00 16.71
C ALA A 52 -13.49 24.45 16.79
N ARG A 53 -14.06 24.95 15.69
CA ARG A 53 -14.75 26.24 15.61
C ARG A 53 -15.99 26.18 14.71
N ALA A 54 -16.94 27.06 14.94
CA ALA A 54 -18.12 27.28 14.11
C ALA A 54 -18.27 28.79 13.85
N ALA A 55 -18.29 29.18 12.57
CA ALA A 55 -18.06 30.57 12.18
C ALA A 55 -19.20 31.54 12.54
N ASP A 56 -20.46 31.19 12.22
CA ASP A 56 -21.57 32.15 12.26
C ASP A 56 -22.46 31.97 13.50
N ALA A 57 -22.72 30.72 13.88
CA ALA A 57 -23.57 30.30 14.99
C ALA A 57 -23.07 28.98 15.58
N PRO A 58 -23.57 28.54 16.75
CA PRO A 58 -23.19 27.25 17.30
C PRO A 58 -23.54 26.08 16.39
N GLY A 59 -22.55 25.22 16.10
CA GLY A 59 -22.72 23.95 15.41
C GLY A 59 -22.86 22.78 16.38
N THR A 60 -23.33 21.63 15.89
CA THR A 60 -23.44 20.38 16.68
C THR A 60 -22.97 19.20 15.85
N LEU A 61 -22.09 18.40 16.42
CA LEU A 61 -21.61 17.13 15.86
C LEU A 61 -22.02 15.97 16.76
N ALA A 62 -22.40 14.84 16.16
CA ALA A 62 -22.40 13.56 16.83
C ALA A 62 -20.96 13.00 16.82
N VAL A 63 -20.42 12.73 18.00
CA VAL A 63 -19.14 12.04 18.21
C VAL A 63 -19.42 10.64 18.70
N ARG A 64 -18.97 9.61 17.98
CA ARG A 64 -19.23 8.20 18.35
C ARG A 64 -17.94 7.41 18.48
N ALA A 65 -17.80 6.66 19.57
CA ALA A 65 -16.66 5.78 19.83
C ALA A 65 -17.04 4.74 20.88
N ALA A 66 -16.48 3.52 20.79
CA ALA A 66 -16.73 2.42 21.73
C ALA A 66 -18.22 2.20 22.05
N ASP A 67 -19.07 2.14 21.01
CA ASP A 67 -20.53 2.02 21.08
C ASP A 67 -21.28 3.14 21.84
N GLN A 68 -20.59 4.23 22.19
CA GLN A 68 -21.18 5.42 22.79
C GLN A 68 -21.33 6.54 21.75
N ALA A 69 -22.29 7.43 21.99
CA ALA A 69 -22.57 8.59 21.15
C ALA A 69 -22.77 9.84 22.01
N PHE A 70 -22.16 10.94 21.59
CA PHE A 70 -22.19 12.23 22.28
C PHE A 70 -22.53 13.35 21.32
N ASP A 71 -23.40 14.27 21.73
CA ASP A 71 -23.69 15.50 20.99
C ASP A 71 -22.73 16.60 21.46
N THR A 72 -21.75 16.96 20.63
CA THR A 72 -20.75 17.98 20.93
C THR A 72 -21.14 19.31 20.30
N VAL A 73 -21.40 20.32 21.13
CA VAL A 73 -21.73 21.68 20.69
C VAL A 73 -20.46 22.51 20.52
N ILE A 74 -20.35 23.19 19.38
CA ILE A 74 -19.19 24.01 19.01
C ILE A 74 -19.67 25.46 18.95
N GLN A 75 -19.31 26.24 19.96
CA GLN A 75 -19.87 27.58 20.19
C GLN A 75 -19.00 28.73 19.65
N SER A 76 -17.69 28.49 19.56
CA SER A 76 -16.70 29.55 19.32
C SER A 76 -16.41 29.76 17.83
N PRO A 77 -16.30 31.02 17.36
CA PRO A 77 -15.79 31.32 16.02
C PRO A 77 -14.27 31.10 15.90
N ASP A 78 -13.55 31.06 17.02
CA ASP A 78 -12.14 30.69 17.10
C ASP A 78 -11.97 29.23 17.54
N PHE A 79 -10.84 28.61 17.18
CA PHE A 79 -10.54 27.24 17.59
C PHE A 79 -10.46 27.12 19.11
N SER A 80 -11.41 26.39 19.70
CA SER A 80 -11.49 26.11 21.13
C SER A 80 -11.57 24.61 21.39
N VAL A 81 -11.29 24.18 22.63
CA VAL A 81 -11.50 22.80 23.05
C VAL A 81 -12.98 22.61 23.40
N CYS A 82 -13.64 21.69 22.72
CA CYS A 82 -15.04 21.30 22.92
C CYS A 82 -15.09 19.88 23.48
N PRO A 83 -15.35 19.68 24.78
CA PRO A 83 -15.49 18.34 25.37
C PRO A 83 -16.60 17.55 24.67
N ALA A 84 -16.33 16.28 24.38
CA ALA A 84 -17.28 15.38 23.72
C ALA A 84 -17.85 14.37 24.71
N GLY A 85 -17.00 13.56 25.35
CA GLY A 85 -17.45 12.51 26.26
C GLY A 85 -16.32 11.60 26.72
N ARG A 86 -16.65 10.64 27.59
CA ARG A 86 -15.72 9.67 28.16
C ARG A 86 -16.03 8.28 27.64
N ILE A 87 -15.01 7.52 27.24
CA ILE A 87 -15.15 6.13 26.77
C ILE A 87 -14.23 5.19 27.55
N GLU A 88 -14.57 3.89 27.54
CA GLU A 88 -13.72 2.82 28.05
C GLU A 88 -13.24 1.95 26.89
N VAL A 89 -11.95 1.65 26.88
CA VAL A 89 -11.31 0.78 25.88
C VAL A 89 -10.77 -0.44 26.63
N PRO A 90 -11.33 -1.65 26.41
CA PRO A 90 -11.07 -2.80 27.27
C PRO A 90 -9.74 -3.52 26.98
N ALA A 91 -9.06 -3.19 25.88
CA ALA A 91 -7.85 -3.85 25.42
C ALA A 91 -6.96 -2.90 24.63
N SER A 92 -5.71 -3.32 24.38
CA SER A 92 -4.85 -2.62 23.42
C SER A 92 -5.41 -2.77 22.00
N GLY A 93 -5.25 -1.74 21.18
CA GLY A 93 -5.81 -1.74 19.83
C GLY A 93 -6.16 -0.35 19.30
N TYR A 94 -6.67 -0.32 18.08
CA TYR A 94 -7.13 0.88 17.41
C TYR A 94 -8.50 1.31 17.91
N VAL A 95 -8.59 2.60 18.27
CA VAL A 95 -9.82 3.30 18.58
C VAL A 95 -10.23 4.12 17.35
N ARG A 96 -11.49 3.96 16.96
CA ARG A 96 -12.16 4.73 15.92
C ARG A 96 -13.10 5.74 16.55
N VAL A 97 -12.98 7.01 16.18
CA VAL A 97 -13.88 8.09 16.60
C VAL A 97 -14.57 8.68 15.38
N ASP A 98 -15.87 8.47 15.26
CA ASP A 98 -16.70 8.95 14.16
C ASP A 98 -17.30 10.32 14.45
N LEU A 99 -17.21 11.21 13.46
CA LEU A 99 -17.69 12.58 13.49
C LEU A 99 -18.77 12.74 12.41
N GLN A 100 -20.00 13.06 12.82
CA GLN A 100 -21.12 13.30 11.91
C GLN A 100 -21.82 14.62 12.24
N GLY A 101 -22.24 15.35 11.21
CA GLY A 101 -22.94 16.61 11.38
C GLY A 101 -24.38 16.43 11.84
N ILE A 102 -24.78 17.12 12.93
CA ILE A 102 -26.20 17.20 13.37
C ILE A 102 -26.78 18.55 12.96
N LYS A 103 -26.16 19.64 13.39
CA LYS A 103 -26.64 21.01 13.16
C LYS A 103 -25.49 21.88 12.68
N ARG A 104 -25.71 22.64 11.61
CA ARG A 104 -24.69 23.57 11.11
C ARG A 104 -24.73 24.88 11.89
N GLY A 105 -23.54 25.41 12.14
CA GLY A 105 -23.31 26.75 12.65
C GLY A 105 -23.03 27.79 11.56
N GLY A 106 -23.28 27.46 10.29
CA GLY A 106 -22.93 28.28 9.13
C GLY A 106 -22.94 27.44 7.84
N ASN A 107 -22.02 27.73 6.91
CA ASN A 107 -21.88 26.96 5.67
C ASN A 107 -21.45 25.50 5.89
N THR A 108 -20.69 25.22 6.96
CA THR A 108 -20.24 23.88 7.37
C THR A 108 -20.75 23.53 8.77
N TYR A 109 -20.64 22.26 9.16
CA TYR A 109 -20.95 21.84 10.54
C TYR A 109 -19.98 22.44 11.55
N ALA A 110 -18.69 22.35 11.26
CA ALA A 110 -17.60 22.98 11.99
C ALA A 110 -16.29 22.86 11.19
N ASP A 111 -15.27 23.60 11.61
CA ASP A 111 -13.88 23.30 11.28
C ASP A 111 -13.25 22.58 12.47
N ILE A 112 -12.56 21.47 12.22
CA ILE A 112 -11.95 20.62 13.25
C ILE A 112 -10.47 20.46 12.93
N SER A 113 -9.58 20.82 13.85
CA SER A 113 -8.13 20.65 13.67
C SER A 113 -7.59 19.41 14.36
N ASP A 114 -8.16 19.06 15.53
CA ASP A 114 -7.66 17.97 16.36
C ASP A 114 -8.76 17.18 17.05
N LEU A 115 -8.53 15.87 17.19
CA LEU A 115 -9.08 15.08 18.28
C LEU A 115 -8.14 15.19 19.49
N ILE A 116 -8.66 15.56 20.65
CA ILE A 116 -7.95 15.59 21.92
C ILE A 116 -8.37 14.35 22.70
N VAL A 117 -7.38 13.59 23.16
CA VAL A 117 -7.56 12.40 23.99
C VAL A 117 -6.78 12.62 25.27
N ALA A 118 -7.47 12.62 26.40
CA ALA A 118 -6.88 12.67 27.74
C ALA A 118 -7.22 11.38 28.49
N SER A 119 -6.37 10.99 29.44
CA SER A 119 -6.59 9.81 30.27
C SER A 119 -5.79 9.93 31.55
N ASP A 120 -6.37 9.44 32.65
CA ASP A 120 -5.67 9.24 33.92
C ASP A 120 -5.07 7.82 34.03
N THR A 121 -5.12 7.02 32.95
CA THR A 121 -4.57 5.66 32.91
C THR A 121 -3.05 5.72 32.93
N ASP A 122 -2.42 5.20 33.98
CA ASP A 122 -0.97 5.28 34.16
C ASP A 122 -0.20 4.55 33.04
N GLY A 123 0.84 5.23 32.54
CA GLY A 123 1.70 4.74 31.47
C GLY A 123 1.04 4.53 30.10
N LEU A 124 -0.18 5.01 29.87
CA LEU A 124 -0.85 4.91 28.57
C LEU A 124 -0.02 5.57 27.46
N SER A 125 0.21 4.83 26.38
CA SER A 125 0.83 5.36 25.15
C SER A 125 -0.17 5.36 24.00
N LEU A 126 -0.11 6.43 23.18
CA LEU A 126 -0.91 6.57 21.97
C LEU A 126 -0.03 6.56 20.72
N ASP A 127 -0.35 5.69 19.77
CA ASP A 127 0.28 5.66 18.45
C ASP A 127 -0.67 6.20 17.38
N TYR A 128 -0.17 7.20 16.65
CA TYR A 128 -0.87 7.89 15.58
C TYR A 128 0.12 8.74 14.78
N VAL A 129 -0.34 9.35 13.69
CA VAL A 129 0.45 10.29 12.91
C VAL A 129 0.56 11.63 13.64
N LYS A 130 1.71 11.88 14.28
CA LYS A 130 1.91 13.00 15.23
C LYS A 130 2.11 14.37 14.56
N SER A 131 2.81 14.43 13.42
CA SER A 131 3.14 15.68 12.73
C SER A 131 3.27 15.48 11.22
N ASN A 132 3.39 16.59 10.47
CA ASN A 132 3.62 16.55 9.02
C ASN A 132 5.10 16.56 8.62
N SER A 133 6.01 16.28 9.56
CA SER A 133 7.44 16.19 9.24
C SER A 133 7.65 15.15 8.13
N GLY A 134 8.42 15.51 7.09
CA GLY A 134 8.66 14.60 5.94
C GLY A 134 7.39 14.23 5.15
N ASN A 135 6.36 15.08 5.13
CA ASN A 135 5.07 14.81 4.48
C ASN A 135 4.29 13.64 5.11
N MET A 136 4.49 13.38 6.41
CA MET A 136 3.92 12.22 7.08
C MET A 136 2.39 12.24 7.19
N PHE A 137 1.69 13.37 6.99
CA PHE A 137 0.23 13.32 6.85
C PHE A 137 -0.20 12.60 5.57
N TYR A 138 0.55 12.75 4.48
CA TYR A 138 0.31 12.01 3.25
C TYR A 138 0.70 10.53 3.40
N TRP A 139 1.93 10.26 3.88
CA TRP A 139 2.45 8.91 4.04
C TRP A 139 1.72 8.10 5.10
N GLY A 140 1.46 8.68 6.27
CA GLY A 140 0.69 8.06 7.34
C GLY A 140 -0.75 7.73 6.95
N ARG A 141 -1.35 8.52 6.04
CA ARG A 141 -2.68 8.23 5.49
C ARG A 141 -2.68 7.21 4.37
N ARG A 142 -1.60 7.09 3.58
CA ARG A 142 -1.36 5.92 2.73
C ARG A 142 -1.24 4.68 3.60
N GLY A 143 -0.51 4.78 4.71
CA GLY A 143 -0.29 3.68 5.63
C GLY A 143 0.97 2.87 5.29
N PRO A 144 1.27 1.86 6.11
CA PRO A 144 2.54 1.14 6.07
C PRO A 144 2.58 0.11 4.94
N SER A 145 3.43 0.31 3.94
CA SER A 145 3.70 -0.70 2.92
C SER A 145 4.53 -1.85 3.49
N VAL A 146 4.19 -3.07 3.13
CA VAL A 146 4.81 -4.30 3.65
C VAL A 146 5.43 -5.12 2.53
N HIS A 147 6.50 -5.86 2.84
CA HIS A 147 7.33 -6.53 1.85
C HIS A 147 7.73 -7.93 2.30
N LEU A 148 7.88 -8.83 1.34
CA LEU A 148 8.49 -10.15 1.51
C LEU A 148 9.73 -10.24 0.62
N ARG A 149 10.90 -10.41 1.24
CA ARG A 149 12.13 -10.71 0.51
C ARG A 149 12.35 -12.23 0.50
N TYR A 150 12.29 -12.85 -0.67
CA TYR A 150 12.44 -14.30 -0.79
C TYR A 150 13.89 -14.74 -0.56
N GLU A 151 14.07 -15.86 0.13
CA GLU A 151 15.36 -16.53 0.16
C GLU A 151 15.56 -17.30 -1.15
N VAL A 152 16.65 -16.98 -1.86
CA VAL A 152 17.04 -17.60 -3.13
C VAL A 152 18.44 -18.22 -2.99
N PRO A 153 18.82 -19.20 -3.82
CA PRO A 153 20.17 -19.76 -3.82
C PRO A 153 21.23 -18.67 -4.01
N ARG A 154 22.27 -18.66 -3.18
CA ARG A 154 23.31 -17.62 -3.18
C ARG A 154 24.49 -17.94 -4.09
N ASP A 155 24.65 -19.21 -4.41
CA ASP A 155 25.71 -19.80 -5.23
C ASP A 155 25.31 -19.96 -6.69
N GLN A 156 24.08 -19.58 -7.06
CA GLN A 156 23.55 -19.69 -8.41
C GLN A 156 23.39 -18.32 -9.06
N THR A 157 23.62 -18.27 -10.38
CA THR A 157 23.29 -17.10 -11.20
C THR A 157 21.86 -17.22 -11.70
N LEU A 158 20.98 -16.35 -11.22
CA LEU A 158 19.53 -16.45 -11.44
C LEU A 158 19.09 -15.64 -12.66
N GLN A 159 18.24 -16.18 -13.53
CA GLN A 159 17.75 -15.48 -14.72
C GLN A 159 16.25 -15.17 -14.65
N TYR A 160 15.44 -16.08 -14.10
CA TYR A 160 13.99 -15.90 -14.04
C TYR A 160 13.46 -15.87 -12.62
N ALA A 161 12.42 -15.05 -12.41
CA ALA A 161 11.56 -15.05 -11.23
C ALA A 161 10.13 -15.42 -11.64
N TYR A 162 9.52 -16.36 -10.94
CA TYR A 162 8.14 -16.78 -11.10
C TYR A 162 7.39 -16.67 -9.77
N SER A 163 6.16 -16.16 -9.82
CA SER A 163 5.24 -16.20 -8.69
C SER A 163 3.79 -16.28 -9.15
N GLU A 164 2.94 -16.78 -8.26
CA GLU A 164 1.49 -16.74 -8.38
C GLU A 164 0.90 -15.82 -7.32
N LEU A 165 -0.06 -14.99 -7.72
CA LEU A 165 -0.68 -13.99 -6.86
C LEU A 165 -2.20 -14.19 -6.89
N THR A 166 -2.79 -14.27 -5.70
CA THR A 166 -4.24 -14.26 -5.50
C THR A 166 -4.60 -13.15 -4.54
N VAL A 167 -5.45 -12.22 -4.96
CA VAL A 167 -6.03 -11.21 -4.08
C VAL A 167 -7.38 -11.73 -3.62
N PRO A 168 -7.62 -12.00 -2.32
CA PRO A 168 -8.91 -12.50 -1.84
C PRO A 168 -10.06 -11.53 -2.16
N GLU A 169 -11.27 -12.04 -2.31
CA GLU A 169 -12.45 -11.21 -2.53
C GLU A 169 -12.63 -10.18 -1.40
N GLY A 170 -12.91 -8.92 -1.76
CA GLY A 170 -13.06 -7.81 -0.82
C GLY A 170 -11.74 -7.26 -0.25
N GLN A 171 -10.59 -7.78 -0.67
CA GLN A 171 -9.25 -7.34 -0.22
C GLN A 171 -8.51 -6.51 -1.29
N ASP A 172 -9.25 -6.03 -2.30
CA ASP A 172 -8.78 -5.27 -3.45
C ASP A 172 -9.30 -3.81 -3.49
N PRO A 173 -9.17 -3.02 -2.40
CA PRO A 173 -9.64 -1.63 -2.44
C PRO A 173 -8.84 -0.81 -3.46
N ILE A 174 -9.46 0.26 -3.97
CA ILE A 174 -8.80 1.25 -4.82
C ILE A 174 -7.58 1.81 -4.11
N GLY A 175 -6.52 2.07 -4.87
CA GLY A 175 -5.26 2.53 -4.32
C GLY A 175 -4.29 1.39 -4.00
N SER A 176 -4.64 0.13 -4.26
CA SER A 176 -3.78 -1.00 -3.92
C SER A 176 -2.79 -1.34 -5.04
N TYR A 177 -1.53 -1.55 -4.68
CA TYR A 177 -0.55 -2.20 -5.55
C TYR A 177 -0.09 -3.54 -4.93
N PHE A 178 -0.46 -4.63 -5.61
CA PHE A 178 -0.06 -5.99 -5.28
C PHE A 178 1.14 -6.38 -6.14
N MET A 179 2.33 -6.04 -5.66
CA MET A 179 3.59 -6.29 -6.37
C MET A 179 4.13 -7.67 -6.00
N THR A 180 4.42 -8.50 -6.98
CA THR A 180 4.80 -9.92 -6.74
C THR A 180 6.17 -10.29 -7.31
N ASN A 181 6.62 -9.64 -8.39
CA ASN A 181 7.92 -9.88 -9.02
C ASN A 181 8.80 -8.63 -8.99
N GLY A 182 9.30 -8.29 -7.81
CA GLY A 182 10.29 -7.23 -7.60
C GLY A 182 11.70 -7.74 -7.84
N PHE A 183 12.58 -6.86 -8.29
CA PHE A 183 14.00 -7.16 -8.53
C PHE A 183 14.84 -5.92 -8.22
N GLY A 184 16.17 -6.05 -8.24
CA GLY A 184 17.10 -4.99 -7.81
C GLY A 184 16.87 -3.62 -8.46
N GLU A 185 16.38 -3.61 -9.70
CA GLU A 185 16.20 -2.41 -10.51
C GLU A 185 14.74 -2.15 -10.90
N GLY A 186 13.76 -2.80 -10.30
CA GLY A 186 12.37 -2.58 -10.69
C GLY A 186 11.35 -3.49 -10.03
N TYR A 187 10.13 -3.44 -10.57
CA TYR A 187 8.98 -4.14 -10.01
C TYR A 187 7.96 -4.55 -11.06
N PHE A 188 7.20 -5.60 -10.73
CA PHE A 188 6.16 -6.14 -11.57
C PHE A 188 4.98 -6.68 -10.73
N GLY A 189 3.75 -6.29 -11.07
CA GLY A 189 2.55 -6.69 -10.32
C GLY A 189 1.24 -6.13 -10.88
N ILE A 190 0.20 -6.09 -10.04
CA ILE A 190 -1.14 -5.62 -10.43
C ILE A 190 -1.72 -4.56 -9.48
N GLN A 191 -2.49 -3.63 -10.03
CA GLN A 191 -3.04 -2.48 -9.33
C GLN A 191 -4.57 -2.39 -9.45
N VAL A 192 -5.19 -1.75 -8.45
CA VAL A 192 -6.58 -1.26 -8.50
C VAL A 192 -6.55 0.27 -8.58
N ASN A 193 -6.73 0.81 -9.79
CA ASN A 193 -6.51 2.23 -10.06
C ASN A 193 -7.79 3.05 -9.87
N SER A 194 -8.95 2.49 -10.22
CA SER A 194 -10.25 3.13 -10.09
C SER A 194 -11.37 2.07 -10.05
N PRO A 195 -12.64 2.45 -9.88
CA PRO A 195 -13.76 1.51 -9.99
C PRO A 195 -13.84 0.81 -11.36
N THR A 196 -13.27 1.41 -12.41
CA THR A 196 -13.37 0.92 -13.80
C THR A 196 -12.02 0.56 -14.41
N GLU A 197 -10.92 0.71 -13.68
CA GLU A 197 -9.58 0.51 -14.23
C GLU A 197 -8.67 -0.26 -13.27
N ARG A 198 -8.09 -1.31 -13.83
CA ARG A 198 -7.11 -2.17 -13.19
C ARG A 198 -5.94 -2.37 -14.14
N ARG A 199 -4.72 -2.37 -13.61
CA ARG A 199 -3.50 -2.42 -14.41
C ARG A 199 -2.62 -3.58 -14.00
N VAL A 200 -1.95 -4.18 -14.98
CA VAL A 200 -0.73 -4.95 -14.79
C VAL A 200 0.43 -3.99 -15.06
N LEU A 201 1.28 -3.72 -14.06
CA LEU A 201 2.33 -2.70 -14.12
C LEU A 201 3.71 -3.33 -14.03
N PHE A 202 4.61 -2.96 -14.94
CA PHE A 202 6.03 -3.33 -14.97
C PHE A 202 6.89 -2.09 -15.14
N SER A 203 7.84 -1.87 -14.23
CA SER A 203 8.72 -0.70 -14.22
C SER A 203 10.17 -1.07 -13.96
N VAL A 204 11.09 -0.31 -14.55
CA VAL A 204 12.55 -0.42 -14.36
C VAL A 204 13.11 0.98 -14.09
N TRP A 205 13.82 1.15 -12.97
CA TRP A 205 14.52 2.39 -12.65
C TRP A 205 15.74 2.60 -13.54
N SER A 206 15.96 3.85 -13.97
CA SER A 206 17.21 4.28 -14.60
C SER A 206 18.38 4.14 -13.62
N PRO A 207 19.62 3.91 -14.09
CA PRO A 207 20.81 4.09 -13.26
C PRO A 207 21.02 5.55 -12.80
N PHE A 208 20.40 6.52 -13.47
CA PHE A 208 20.50 7.94 -13.12
C PHE A 208 19.58 8.29 -11.95
N LYS A 209 20.15 8.90 -10.90
CA LYS A 209 19.41 9.29 -9.69
C LYS A 209 18.72 10.64 -9.91
N THR A 210 17.43 10.61 -10.19
CA THR A 210 16.57 11.80 -10.28
C THR A 210 15.11 11.42 -10.01
N ASP A 211 14.32 12.39 -9.56
CA ASP A 211 12.86 12.28 -9.45
C ASP A 211 12.13 12.81 -10.70
N ASN A 212 12.86 13.41 -11.64
CA ASN A 212 12.31 13.88 -12.90
C ASN A 212 12.92 13.10 -14.07
N PRO A 213 12.15 12.26 -14.78
CA PRO A 213 12.67 11.42 -15.86
C PRO A 213 13.25 12.22 -17.03
N ARG A 214 12.82 13.46 -17.20
CA ARG A 214 13.33 14.36 -18.26
C ARG A 214 14.79 14.76 -18.04
N ASP A 215 15.29 14.63 -16.81
CA ASP A 215 16.67 14.97 -16.47
C ASP A 215 17.63 13.79 -16.74
N ILE A 216 17.10 12.61 -17.09
CA ILE A 216 17.92 11.41 -17.36
C ILE A 216 18.69 11.61 -18.68
N PRO A 217 20.03 11.54 -18.66
CA PRO A 217 20.85 11.56 -19.87
C PRO A 217 20.46 10.45 -20.85
N LYS A 218 20.52 10.73 -22.15
CA LYS A 218 20.06 9.80 -23.22
C LYS A 218 20.70 8.41 -23.13
N ASP A 219 21.96 8.32 -22.69
CA ASP A 219 22.71 7.07 -22.53
C ASP A 219 22.36 6.29 -21.25
N GLN A 220 21.51 6.85 -20.38
CA GLN A 220 21.03 6.25 -19.12
C GLN A 220 19.50 6.07 -19.11
N GLN A 221 18.81 6.46 -20.19
CA GLN A 221 17.37 6.24 -20.35
C GLN A 221 17.07 4.76 -20.53
N ILE A 222 15.94 4.32 -19.97
CA ILE A 222 15.42 2.98 -20.19
C ILE A 222 14.90 2.88 -21.63
N VAL A 223 15.35 1.87 -22.36
CA VAL A 223 14.97 1.67 -23.76
C VAL A 223 13.96 0.54 -23.88
N MET A 224 12.78 0.82 -24.43
CA MET A 224 11.80 -0.21 -24.78
C MET A 224 12.29 -1.02 -25.99
N LEU A 225 12.46 -2.32 -25.81
CA LEU A 225 12.83 -3.26 -26.87
C LEU A 225 11.60 -3.92 -27.51
N ALA A 226 10.61 -4.27 -26.71
CA ALA A 226 9.36 -4.89 -27.15
C ALA A 226 8.23 -4.59 -26.17
N LYS A 227 6.98 -4.70 -26.63
CA LYS A 227 5.79 -4.61 -25.79
C LYS A 227 4.69 -5.51 -26.33
N GLY A 228 3.87 -6.07 -25.44
CA GLY A 228 2.75 -6.88 -25.89
C GLY A 228 1.58 -6.04 -26.45
N PRO A 229 0.62 -6.70 -27.13
CA PRO A 229 -0.59 -6.05 -27.60
C PRO A 229 -1.37 -5.36 -26.47
N GLY A 230 -1.80 -4.12 -26.70
CA GLY A 230 -2.55 -3.32 -25.72
C GLY A 230 -1.71 -2.72 -24.57
N VAL A 231 -0.39 -2.95 -24.56
CA VAL A 231 0.48 -2.37 -23.52
C VAL A 231 0.80 -0.91 -23.84
N HIS A 232 0.60 -0.08 -22.83
CA HIS A 232 1.02 1.32 -22.79
C HIS A 232 2.43 1.41 -22.21
N VAL A 233 3.26 2.30 -22.76
CA VAL A 233 4.65 2.50 -22.32
C VAL A 233 4.90 3.99 -22.12
N GLY A 234 5.65 4.32 -21.07
CA GLY A 234 6.03 5.69 -20.74
C GLY A 234 7.17 5.71 -19.72
N GLU A 235 7.29 6.84 -19.04
CA GLU A 235 8.31 7.08 -18.01
C GLU A 235 7.65 7.38 -16.67
N PHE A 236 8.40 7.22 -15.58
CA PHE A 236 7.95 7.56 -14.22
C PHE A 236 9.00 8.38 -13.46
N GLY A 237 8.57 9.04 -12.38
CA GLY A 237 9.36 9.94 -11.53
C GLY A 237 8.82 10.01 -10.09
N ASN A 238 9.32 10.96 -9.30
CA ASN A 238 9.01 11.28 -7.89
C ASN A 238 9.43 10.25 -6.83
N GLU A 239 9.82 9.05 -7.24
CA GLU A 239 10.29 7.97 -6.36
C GLU A 239 11.50 7.29 -7.02
N GLY A 240 12.46 8.12 -7.45
CA GLY A 240 13.36 7.79 -8.55
C GLY A 240 12.65 7.87 -9.91
N SER A 241 13.39 7.65 -10.99
CA SER A 241 12.87 7.78 -12.36
C SER A 241 13.30 6.63 -13.26
N GLY A 242 12.49 6.31 -14.25
CA GLY A 242 12.76 5.20 -15.17
C GLY A 242 11.68 4.97 -16.21
N GLY A 243 11.72 3.79 -16.82
CA GLY A 243 10.72 3.35 -17.80
C GLY A 243 9.63 2.53 -17.13
N GLN A 244 8.37 2.76 -17.51
CA GLN A 244 7.23 1.96 -17.06
C GLN A 244 6.38 1.49 -18.24
N SER A 245 5.68 0.39 -18.02
CA SER A 245 4.69 -0.15 -18.93
C SER A 245 3.50 -0.68 -18.16
N TYR A 246 2.30 -0.54 -18.71
CA TYR A 246 1.12 -1.17 -18.14
C TYR A 246 0.15 -1.69 -19.19
N LEU A 247 -0.51 -2.78 -18.84
CA LEU A 247 -1.69 -3.29 -19.53
C LEU A 247 -2.93 -2.98 -18.70
N VAL A 248 -3.92 -2.31 -19.29
CA VAL A 248 -5.26 -2.24 -18.67
C VAL A 248 -5.88 -3.63 -18.81
N TYR A 249 -6.05 -4.32 -17.68
CA TYR A 249 -6.57 -5.68 -17.65
C TYR A 249 -7.52 -5.81 -16.46
N PRO A 250 -8.79 -6.21 -16.69
CA PRO A 250 -9.80 -6.29 -15.65
C PRO A 250 -9.63 -7.57 -14.82
N TRP A 251 -8.48 -7.72 -14.16
CA TRP A 251 -8.24 -8.83 -13.26
C TRP A 251 -9.26 -8.82 -12.11
N LYS A 252 -9.57 -9.99 -11.56
CA LYS A 252 -10.61 -10.17 -10.54
C LYS A 252 -9.99 -10.69 -9.25
N ALA A 253 -10.48 -10.21 -8.12
CA ALA A 253 -10.22 -10.86 -6.84
C ALA A 253 -10.74 -12.32 -6.87
N GLY A 254 -10.14 -13.19 -6.05
CA GLY A 254 -10.37 -14.63 -6.04
C GLY A 254 -9.69 -15.39 -7.19
N THR A 255 -9.21 -14.72 -8.24
CA THR A 255 -8.49 -15.36 -9.35
C THR A 255 -6.99 -15.37 -9.12
N THR A 256 -6.34 -16.50 -9.42
CA THR A 256 -4.87 -16.64 -9.37
C THR A 256 -4.26 -16.21 -10.71
N TYR A 257 -3.35 -15.25 -10.64
CA TYR A 257 -2.56 -14.79 -11.78
C TYR A 257 -1.11 -15.22 -11.60
N ARG A 258 -0.41 -15.40 -12.72
CA ARG A 258 1.00 -15.81 -12.76
C ARG A 258 1.87 -14.73 -13.41
N PHE A 259 3.06 -14.57 -12.86
CA PHE A 259 4.01 -13.53 -13.22
C PHE A 259 5.36 -14.17 -13.48
N LEU A 260 5.97 -13.83 -14.61
CA LEU A 260 7.32 -14.25 -14.96
C LEU A 260 8.14 -13.01 -15.29
N THR A 261 9.35 -12.90 -14.74
CA THR A 261 10.31 -11.85 -15.08
C THR A 261 11.64 -12.50 -15.45
N GLU A 262 12.19 -12.15 -16.62
CA GLU A 262 13.55 -12.47 -17.07
C GLU A 262 14.45 -11.26 -16.81
N VAL A 263 15.63 -11.49 -16.21
CA VAL A 263 16.71 -10.51 -16.08
C VAL A 263 17.97 -11.11 -16.70
N ARG A 264 18.47 -10.49 -17.77
CA ARG A 264 19.59 -11.04 -18.54
C ARG A 264 20.53 -9.94 -19.03
N PRO A 265 21.83 -9.98 -18.70
CA PRO A 265 22.80 -9.06 -19.27
C PRO A 265 22.96 -9.33 -20.77
N ASP A 266 23.21 -8.28 -21.56
CA ASP A 266 23.35 -8.36 -23.02
C ASP A 266 24.81 -8.54 -23.49
N GLY A 267 25.76 -8.60 -22.55
CA GLY A 267 27.21 -8.68 -22.82
C GLY A 267 27.81 -7.39 -23.37
N LYS A 268 27.06 -6.28 -23.38
CA LYS A 268 27.45 -4.97 -23.93
C LYS A 268 27.29 -3.84 -22.90
N GLY A 269 27.35 -4.20 -21.61
CA GLY A 269 27.20 -3.26 -20.50
C GLY A 269 25.74 -2.84 -20.21
N ASN A 270 24.76 -3.57 -20.74
CA ASN A 270 23.34 -3.35 -20.43
C ASN A 270 22.70 -4.64 -19.90
N THR A 271 21.56 -4.47 -19.22
CA THR A 271 20.73 -5.59 -18.76
C THR A 271 19.33 -5.44 -19.34
N VAL A 272 18.79 -6.55 -19.85
CA VAL A 272 17.44 -6.63 -20.41
C VAL A 272 16.51 -7.27 -19.37
N TYR A 273 15.38 -6.61 -19.15
CA TYR A 273 14.32 -7.01 -18.24
C TYR A 273 13.06 -7.25 -19.06
N SER A 274 12.53 -8.47 -19.02
CA SER A 274 11.30 -8.82 -19.75
C SER A 274 10.29 -9.42 -18.80
N SER A 275 9.04 -8.99 -18.85
CA SER A 275 8.00 -9.46 -17.95
C SER A 275 6.76 -9.96 -18.69
N TRP A 276 6.22 -11.09 -18.23
CA TRP A 276 5.02 -11.73 -18.75
C TRP A 276 3.97 -11.95 -17.68
N PHE A 277 2.72 -11.73 -18.05
CA PHE A 277 1.55 -11.89 -17.20
C PHE A 277 0.60 -12.92 -17.80
N GLY A 278 -0.08 -13.69 -16.95
CA GLY A 278 -1.10 -14.64 -17.39
C GLY A 278 -2.15 -14.91 -16.33
N ASP A 279 -3.35 -15.24 -16.79
CA ASP A 279 -4.34 -15.93 -15.97
C ASP A 279 -3.92 -17.40 -15.86
N LYS A 280 -3.77 -17.91 -14.62
CA LYS A 280 -3.28 -19.27 -14.37
C LYS A 280 -4.22 -20.32 -14.99
N SER A 281 -5.53 -20.10 -14.93
CA SER A 281 -6.55 -21.04 -15.43
C SER A 281 -6.58 -21.13 -16.95
N GLN A 282 -6.27 -20.03 -17.64
CA GLN A 282 -6.27 -19.97 -19.11
C GLN A 282 -4.98 -20.52 -19.72
N ASN A 283 -3.95 -20.75 -18.92
CA ASN A 283 -2.62 -21.17 -19.35
C ASN A 283 -2.04 -20.33 -20.52
N THR A 284 -2.37 -19.04 -20.59
CA THR A 284 -1.80 -18.12 -21.58
C THR A 284 -0.75 -17.19 -20.96
N TRP A 285 0.19 -16.72 -21.78
CA TRP A 285 1.18 -15.71 -21.41
C TRP A 285 1.04 -14.50 -22.32
N ARG A 286 1.17 -13.32 -21.74
CA ARG A 286 1.17 -12.03 -22.44
C ARG A 286 2.45 -11.30 -22.10
N LEU A 287 3.17 -10.85 -23.12
CA LEU A 287 4.28 -9.93 -22.90
C LEU A 287 3.71 -8.62 -22.35
N ILE A 288 4.29 -8.10 -21.28
CA ILE A 288 4.03 -6.75 -20.84
C ILE A 288 5.02 -5.84 -21.57
N ALA A 289 6.29 -5.88 -21.20
CA ALA A 289 7.34 -5.24 -21.99
C ALA A 289 8.68 -5.95 -21.83
N SER A 290 9.60 -5.60 -22.73
CA SER A 290 11.03 -5.83 -22.60
C SER A 290 11.74 -4.49 -22.59
N PHE A 291 12.48 -4.20 -21.52
CA PHE A 291 13.24 -2.97 -21.34
C PHE A 291 14.73 -3.28 -21.24
N ARG A 292 15.56 -2.44 -21.87
CA ARG A 292 17.00 -2.42 -21.67
C ARG A 292 17.36 -1.29 -20.71
N ARG A 293 18.03 -1.63 -19.61
CA ARG A 293 18.66 -0.69 -18.69
C ARG A 293 20.15 -0.54 -19.04
N PRO A 294 20.60 0.66 -19.45
CA PRO A 294 22.02 0.91 -19.72
C PRO A 294 22.89 0.84 -18.46
N GLN A 295 24.21 0.78 -18.65
CA GLN A 295 25.21 0.86 -17.58
C GLN A 295 24.92 -0.11 -16.42
N THR A 296 24.50 -1.33 -16.79
CA THR A 296 24.06 -2.36 -15.85
C THR A 296 24.46 -3.72 -16.41
N ASP A 297 25.16 -4.52 -15.62
CA ASP A 297 25.54 -5.89 -15.99
C ASP A 297 25.16 -6.82 -14.84
N THR A 298 23.90 -7.25 -14.82
CA THR A 298 23.36 -8.03 -13.71
C THR A 298 22.40 -9.11 -14.18
N HIS A 299 22.32 -10.14 -13.37
CA HIS A 299 21.30 -11.18 -13.39
C HIS A 299 20.22 -10.86 -12.35
N LEU A 300 19.23 -11.73 -12.18
CA LEU A 300 18.16 -11.51 -11.21
C LEU A 300 18.75 -11.38 -9.80
N THR A 301 18.50 -10.24 -9.17
CA THR A 301 18.82 -9.99 -7.76
C THR A 301 17.63 -9.34 -7.06
N GLY A 302 17.62 -9.37 -5.72
CA GLY A 302 16.64 -8.63 -4.94
C GLY A 302 15.19 -9.12 -5.13
N PHE A 303 14.96 -10.41 -5.39
CA PHE A 303 13.62 -10.94 -5.61
C PHE A 303 12.72 -10.74 -4.38
N HIS A 304 11.60 -10.03 -4.56
CA HIS A 304 10.69 -9.68 -3.48
C HIS A 304 9.25 -9.44 -3.98
N GLY A 305 8.29 -9.46 -3.05
CA GLY A 305 6.93 -8.96 -3.24
C GLY A 305 6.62 -7.84 -2.24
N PHE A 306 5.63 -7.00 -2.54
CA PHE A 306 5.10 -6.01 -1.59
C PHE A 306 3.61 -5.74 -1.78
N LEU A 307 3.02 -5.15 -0.74
CA LEU A 307 1.65 -4.67 -0.71
C LEU A 307 1.63 -3.21 -0.26
N GLU A 308 1.14 -2.34 -1.14
CA GLU A 308 1.15 -0.90 -0.96
C GLU A 308 -0.26 -0.30 -1.10
N ASN A 309 -0.50 0.78 -0.37
CA ASN A 309 -1.55 1.74 -0.68
C ASN A 309 -0.95 3.04 -1.25
N PHE A 310 -1.29 3.40 -2.49
CA PHE A 310 -0.92 4.66 -3.11
C PHE A 310 -1.98 5.76 -2.96
N SER A 311 -3.09 5.50 -2.26
CA SER A 311 -4.20 6.44 -2.05
C SER A 311 -4.41 6.84 -0.59
N PRO A 312 -4.10 8.09 -0.18
CA PRO A 312 -4.28 8.54 1.21
C PRO A 312 -5.75 8.57 1.67
N THR A 313 -6.72 8.51 0.77
CA THR A 313 -8.15 8.42 1.13
C THR A 313 -8.60 7.01 1.50
N HIS A 314 -7.82 5.98 1.15
CA HIS A 314 -8.17 4.56 1.31
C HIS A 314 -7.36 3.85 2.42
N GLY A 315 -6.58 4.58 3.21
CA GLY A 315 -5.76 3.99 4.29
C GLY A 315 -6.55 3.42 5.46
N HIS A 316 -7.84 3.76 5.58
CA HIS A 316 -8.76 3.18 6.56
C HIS A 316 -9.40 1.87 6.08
N ILE A 317 -9.07 1.40 4.88
CA ILE A 317 -9.56 0.14 4.32
C ILE A 317 -8.41 -0.84 4.23
N GLY A 318 -8.61 -2.03 4.80
CA GLY A 318 -7.62 -3.09 4.78
C GLY A 318 -7.48 -3.72 3.39
N ARG A 319 -6.30 -4.24 3.11
CA ARG A 319 -6.01 -5.03 1.90
C ARG A 319 -5.12 -6.20 2.25
N ARG A 320 -5.22 -7.28 1.48
CA ARG A 320 -4.49 -8.54 1.67
C ARG A 320 -4.18 -9.17 0.32
N ALA A 321 -3.05 -9.84 0.22
CA ALA A 321 -2.73 -10.71 -0.92
C ALA A 321 -1.98 -11.96 -0.51
N ASN A 322 -2.18 -13.02 -1.28
CA ASN A 322 -1.53 -14.31 -1.15
C ASN A 322 -0.50 -14.48 -2.28
N TYR A 323 0.73 -14.82 -1.91
CA TYR A 323 1.88 -15.03 -2.79
C TYR A 323 2.27 -16.50 -2.74
N ALA A 324 1.91 -17.24 -3.79
CA ALA A 324 2.04 -18.69 -3.87
C ALA A 324 3.03 -19.10 -4.95
N ASN A 325 3.44 -20.37 -4.91
CA ASN A 325 4.25 -21.03 -5.93
C ASN A 325 5.43 -20.17 -6.41
N VAL A 326 6.27 -19.72 -5.48
CA VAL A 326 7.37 -18.78 -5.73
C VAL A 326 8.62 -19.55 -6.12
N TRP A 327 9.17 -19.27 -7.31
CA TRP A 327 10.34 -19.96 -7.85
C TRP A 327 11.30 -19.00 -8.54
N VAL A 328 12.58 -19.37 -8.57
CA VAL A 328 13.57 -18.76 -9.45
C VAL A 328 14.18 -19.82 -10.36
N ARG A 329 14.62 -19.43 -11.56
CA ARG A 329 15.34 -20.31 -12.49
C ARG A 329 16.72 -19.76 -12.77
N ASP A 330 17.74 -20.60 -12.67
CA ASP A 330 19.11 -20.21 -12.98
C ASP A 330 19.43 -20.24 -14.48
N VAL A 331 20.62 -19.75 -14.84
CA VAL A 331 21.16 -19.76 -16.21
C VAL A 331 21.43 -21.17 -16.74
N ASN A 332 21.58 -22.16 -15.84
CA ASN A 332 21.72 -23.58 -16.16
C ASN A 332 20.35 -24.27 -16.30
N GLN A 333 19.27 -23.49 -16.36
CA GLN A 333 17.91 -23.95 -16.60
C GLN A 333 17.27 -24.72 -15.45
N GLN A 334 17.86 -24.71 -14.25
CA GLN A 334 17.34 -25.39 -13.07
C GLN A 334 16.38 -24.47 -12.30
N TRP A 335 15.26 -25.04 -11.87
CA TRP A 335 14.27 -24.36 -11.04
C TRP A 335 14.60 -24.57 -9.55
N HIS A 336 14.48 -23.49 -8.78
CA HIS A 336 14.73 -23.46 -7.34
C HIS A 336 13.51 -22.87 -6.63
N GLU A 337 12.91 -23.65 -5.73
CA GLU A 337 11.74 -23.22 -4.98
C GLU A 337 12.12 -22.23 -3.87
N CYS A 338 11.34 -21.16 -3.73
CA CYS A 338 11.43 -20.25 -2.60
C CYS A 338 10.36 -20.61 -1.56
N THR A 339 10.77 -21.30 -0.48
CA THR A 339 9.89 -21.67 0.64
C THR A 339 10.05 -20.77 1.86
N ARG A 340 11.01 -19.82 1.83
CA ARG A 340 11.29 -18.88 2.92
C ARG A 340 11.26 -17.43 2.45
N ALA A 341 10.71 -16.54 3.27
CA ALA A 341 10.65 -15.11 2.97
C ALA A 341 10.80 -14.27 4.24
N ARG A 342 11.63 -13.22 4.18
CA ARG A 342 11.85 -12.27 5.27
C ARG A 342 10.91 -11.07 5.13
N PHE A 343 10.16 -10.80 6.19
CA PHE A 343 9.19 -9.70 6.27
C PHE A 343 9.87 -8.37 6.58
N SER A 344 9.35 -7.29 5.99
CA SER A 344 9.71 -5.93 6.38
C SER A 344 8.60 -4.93 6.10
N VAL A 345 8.69 -3.78 6.74
CA VAL A 345 7.75 -2.66 6.57
C VAL A 345 8.53 -1.39 6.19
N ASP A 346 7.84 -0.45 5.55
CA ASP A 346 8.36 0.86 5.17
C ASP A 346 8.65 1.78 6.38
N ALA A 347 9.05 3.02 6.11
CA ALA A 347 9.34 4.02 7.14
C ALA A 347 8.11 4.41 7.96
N THR A 348 6.90 4.34 7.39
CA THR A 348 5.64 4.65 8.10
C THR A 348 5.41 3.65 9.23
N GLY A 349 5.57 2.36 8.94
CA GLY A 349 5.45 1.30 9.94
C GLY A 349 6.62 1.27 10.92
N ARG A 350 7.87 1.40 10.43
CA ARG A 350 9.06 1.43 11.31
C ARG A 350 9.07 2.60 12.29
N GLY A 351 8.50 3.73 11.88
CA GLY A 351 8.39 4.94 12.71
C GLY A 351 7.26 4.89 13.75
N GLY A 352 6.47 3.80 13.81
CA GLY A 352 5.35 3.69 14.73
C GLY A 352 4.18 4.64 14.43
N HIS A 353 4.13 5.24 13.23
CA HIS A 353 3.05 6.15 12.84
C HIS A 353 1.73 5.39 12.58
N ARG A 354 1.88 4.16 12.09
CA ARG A 354 0.80 3.21 11.78
C ARG A 354 1.30 1.81 12.10
N LEU A 355 0.47 1.00 12.74
CA LEU A 355 0.80 -0.32 13.27
C LEU A 355 -0.08 -1.42 12.67
N ASP A 356 -0.99 -1.08 11.77
CA ASP A 356 -1.87 -2.01 11.05
C ASP A 356 -1.16 -2.60 9.82
N PHE A 357 -0.15 -3.42 10.09
CA PHE A 357 0.62 -4.16 9.10
C PHE A 357 0.98 -5.55 9.61
N THR A 358 0.90 -6.56 8.76
CA THR A 358 1.35 -7.92 9.08
C THR A 358 1.64 -8.72 7.82
N GLY A 359 2.26 -9.88 8.00
CA GLY A 359 2.51 -10.88 6.97
C GLY A 359 2.71 -12.25 7.60
N GLY A 360 2.81 -13.28 6.79
CA GLY A 360 2.98 -14.63 7.30
C GLY A 360 3.10 -15.68 6.21
N ALA A 361 3.14 -16.94 6.63
CA ALA A 361 2.87 -18.09 5.79
C ALA A 361 1.60 -18.78 6.27
N ASP A 362 0.78 -19.25 5.33
CA ASP A 362 -0.45 -19.99 5.58
C ASP A 362 -0.49 -21.16 4.60
N GLY A 363 -0.27 -22.38 5.10
CA GLY A 363 -0.11 -23.56 4.26
C GLY A 363 0.97 -23.38 3.20
N ASP A 364 0.55 -23.35 1.94
CA ASP A 364 1.38 -23.37 0.73
C ASP A 364 1.75 -21.99 0.17
N HIS A 365 1.34 -20.90 0.83
CA HIS A 365 1.57 -19.53 0.36
C HIS A 365 2.04 -18.60 1.48
N PHE A 366 2.65 -17.49 1.09
CA PHE A 366 2.84 -16.34 1.97
C PHE A 366 1.67 -15.37 1.84
N PHE A 367 1.44 -14.53 2.86
CA PHE A 367 0.51 -13.41 2.73
C PHE A 367 1.11 -12.11 3.27
N LEU A 368 0.59 -11.01 2.75
CA LEU A 368 0.79 -9.66 3.26
C LEU A 368 -0.57 -9.02 3.53
N ARG A 369 -0.68 -8.23 4.60
CA ARG A 369 -1.86 -7.44 4.95
C ARG A 369 -1.45 -6.09 5.52
N ASN A 370 -2.06 -5.01 5.08
CA ASN A 370 -1.85 -3.68 5.65
C ASN A 370 -3.12 -2.81 5.60
N CYS A 371 -3.07 -1.69 6.33
CA CYS A 371 -4.15 -0.71 6.46
C CYS A 371 -5.43 -1.27 7.11
N GLY A 372 -6.45 -0.43 7.26
CA GLY A 372 -7.72 -0.85 7.83
C GLY A 372 -7.77 -0.80 9.35
N PHE A 373 -6.71 -0.34 10.02
CA PHE A 373 -6.66 -0.15 11.46
C PHE A 373 -7.02 -1.41 12.25
N PHE A 374 -6.54 -2.57 11.80
CA PHE A 374 -6.61 -3.81 12.58
C PHE A 374 -5.54 -3.84 13.68
N ASP A 375 -5.76 -4.67 14.70
CA ASP A 375 -4.95 -4.64 15.92
C ASP A 375 -3.68 -5.48 15.85
N GLU A 376 -3.60 -6.47 14.97
CA GLU A 376 -2.39 -7.26 14.80
C GLU A 376 -1.25 -6.44 14.18
N THR A 377 -0.02 -6.61 14.69
CA THR A 377 1.18 -5.98 14.14
C THR A 377 2.24 -7.04 13.91
N GLY A 378 2.69 -7.22 12.66
CA GLY A 378 3.76 -8.15 12.31
C GLY A 378 5.14 -7.64 12.75
N HIS A 379 6.13 -8.53 12.83
CA HIS A 379 7.47 -8.19 13.32
C HIS A 379 8.48 -8.06 12.16
N PRO A 380 8.89 -6.83 11.77
CA PRO A 380 9.88 -6.66 10.71
C PRO A 380 11.18 -7.40 11.02
N GLY A 381 11.65 -8.20 10.06
CA GLY A 381 12.84 -9.04 10.19
C GLY A 381 12.55 -10.50 10.48
N GLU A 382 11.31 -10.84 10.86
CA GLU A 382 10.84 -12.22 10.94
C GLU A 382 10.94 -12.92 9.58
N THR A 383 11.23 -14.21 9.60
CA THR A 383 11.30 -15.06 8.40
C THR A 383 10.24 -16.13 8.50
N PHE A 384 9.37 -16.18 7.50
CA PHE A 384 8.32 -17.17 7.40
C PHE A 384 8.77 -18.33 6.52
N THR A 385 8.21 -19.52 6.79
CA THR A 385 8.37 -20.72 5.97
C THR A 385 6.99 -21.22 5.55
N ARG A 386 6.75 -21.34 4.25
CA ARG A 386 5.56 -21.98 3.69
C ARG A 386 5.83 -23.45 3.38
N SER A 387 4.78 -24.26 3.30
CA SER A 387 4.86 -25.62 2.77
C SER A 387 5.35 -25.61 1.33
N SER A 388 6.16 -26.60 0.97
CA SER A 388 6.65 -26.79 -0.39
C SER A 388 5.51 -27.14 -1.35
N THR A 389 5.59 -26.60 -2.56
CA THR A 389 4.75 -26.88 -3.72
C THR A 389 5.61 -27.39 -4.87
N ALA A 390 6.58 -28.27 -4.57
CA ALA A 390 7.53 -28.83 -5.55
C ALA A 390 6.85 -29.55 -6.72
N ASP A 391 5.70 -30.18 -6.47
CA ASP A 391 4.85 -30.82 -7.46
C ASP A 391 4.14 -29.83 -8.40
N ALA A 392 4.06 -28.56 -8.01
CA ALA A 392 3.53 -27.46 -8.81
C ALA A 392 4.62 -26.62 -9.50
N GLN A 393 5.85 -27.14 -9.65
CA GLN A 393 6.94 -26.48 -10.37
C GLN A 393 6.44 -25.88 -11.71
N PRO A 394 6.79 -24.63 -12.06
CA PRO A 394 6.31 -24.00 -13.28
C PRO A 394 6.73 -24.78 -14.53
N ASN A 395 5.74 -25.22 -15.31
CA ASN A 395 5.95 -25.80 -16.63
C ASN A 395 5.74 -24.70 -17.70
N ILE A 396 6.84 -24.13 -18.18
CA ILE A 396 6.84 -23.01 -19.12
C ILE A 396 7.63 -23.42 -20.36
N ASP A 397 6.96 -23.37 -21.52
CA ASP A 397 7.63 -23.38 -22.81
C ASP A 397 8.19 -21.98 -23.09
N PHE A 398 9.49 -21.82 -22.84
CA PHE A 398 10.18 -20.53 -22.98
C PHE A 398 10.31 -20.07 -24.44
N ASP A 399 10.31 -21.01 -25.39
CA ASP A 399 10.39 -20.71 -26.82
C ASP A 399 9.04 -20.22 -27.35
N ALA A 400 7.94 -20.66 -26.73
CA ALA A 400 6.59 -20.20 -27.03
C ALA A 400 6.19 -18.86 -26.34
N LEU A 401 7.05 -18.30 -25.48
CA LEU A 401 6.74 -17.01 -24.84
C LEU A 401 6.68 -15.88 -25.89
N PRO A 402 5.64 -15.03 -25.88
CA PRO A 402 5.58 -13.90 -26.80
C PRO A 402 6.72 -12.91 -26.50
N ARG A 403 7.49 -12.52 -27.52
CA ARG A 403 8.62 -11.57 -27.39
C ARG A 403 8.49 -10.31 -28.25
N SER A 404 7.41 -10.17 -29.01
CA SER A 404 7.14 -9.04 -29.93
C SER A 404 5.67 -8.71 -30.02
#